data_AF-A0A2E0YN03-F1
#
_entry.id   AF-A0A2E0YN03-F1
#
_cell.length_a   1.000
_cell.length_b   1.000
_cell.length_c   1.000
_cell.angle_alpha   90.00
_cell.angle_beta   90.00
_cell.angle_gamma   90.00
#
_symmetry.space_group_name_H-M   'P 1'
#
loop_
_entity.id
_entity.type
_entity.pdbx_description
1 polymer ?
#
loop_
_entity_poly.entity_id
_entity_poly.type
_entity_poly.pdbx_seq_one_letter_code
_entity_poly.pdbx_strand_id
1 'polypeptide(L)'
;MKNLFFALLCFIIGGIAQAQVGINTVTISDAAVLDIASSSDGITFGGFHIPHVTLAERNSITVSAADDGLMVYLSEGDTRCVQLYNATDDAWENVFCMPVNEAPTANPVTITGASYDVGVVLTGTYTYADNEGDLEGTSTFQWYRADDGAGTNSTAIAGATGLTYTPQTTDIGSFLSFAVIPIATTGTITGVETFSGYGGPVDANDPPIASSVSSAGCLIVGETLTANYTYSDDEGDPEGASNFQWYRAIDAAGTGATAIPGATASTYTLQAADAAQFLAVEVTPVASSGASPGLSVLSVYNGPVLASGTCGPTLLAVQDFEPVPATPTLAYVENDPGTLRTGNGTAPATPTYIDTRSYGAQNDYVDMDFGPVDASAYTTVTLNLRLAAFSMNTAGNGLDGADFVDIYISTDGGFTFSYEMEITGNSNARYDFTATGTQSLAYDGDDNPISIATPTGSNGITFVELSGIPNSADLVIGIVMDNDSNNELWVIDNVEVYGN
;
A
#
# COMPACT_ATOMS: atom_id res chain seq x y z
N MET A 1 2.02 -115.16 12.33
CA MET A 1 0.84 -116.05 12.19
C MET A 1 -0.11 -115.39 11.22
N LYS A 2 -0.23 -115.95 10.01
CA LYS A 2 -1.46 -116.61 9.50
C LYS A 2 -2.63 -115.63 9.39
N ASN A 3 -2.97 -115.20 8.17
CA ASN A 3 -4.08 -115.76 7.36
C ASN A 3 -5.40 -115.00 7.67
N LEU A 4 -6.36 -114.74 6.79
CA LEU A 4 -6.63 -115.01 5.37
C LEU A 4 -8.13 -114.67 5.21
N PHE A 5 -8.55 -113.99 4.12
CA PHE A 5 -9.89 -114.09 3.47
C PHE A 5 -11.11 -113.44 4.20
N PHE A 6 -12.18 -112.93 3.58
CA PHE A 6 -12.72 -112.90 2.21
C PHE A 6 -13.88 -111.86 2.13
N ALA A 7 -14.03 -111.18 0.98
CA ALA A 7 -15.26 -110.89 0.19
C ALA A 7 -16.52 -110.24 0.87
N LEU A 8 -17.45 -109.53 0.23
CA LEU A 8 -17.81 -109.30 -1.17
C LEU A 8 -18.77 -108.07 -1.23
N LEU A 9 -18.41 -107.05 -2.02
CA LEU A 9 -19.23 -106.33 -3.01
C LEU A 9 -20.65 -105.77 -2.64
N CYS A 10 -20.82 -104.45 -2.77
CA CYS A 10 -21.99 -103.88 -3.46
C CYS A 10 -21.72 -102.45 -3.98
N PHE A 11 -21.94 -102.30 -5.28
CA PHE A 11 -21.85 -101.13 -6.17
C PHE A 11 -22.62 -99.89 -5.72
N ILE A 12 -22.04 -98.68 -5.91
CA ILE A 12 -22.71 -97.50 -6.51
C ILE A 12 -21.69 -96.72 -7.35
N ILE A 13 -22.00 -96.56 -8.64
CA ILE A 13 -21.31 -95.69 -9.60
C ILE A 13 -21.69 -94.23 -9.30
N GLY A 14 -20.69 -93.38 -9.09
CA GLY A 14 -20.78 -91.93 -9.25
C GLY A 14 -19.56 -91.49 -10.03
N GLY A 15 -19.74 -91.22 -11.33
CA GLY A 15 -18.64 -91.00 -12.26
C GLY A 15 -17.80 -89.77 -11.91
N ILE A 16 -16.49 -89.95 -11.84
CA ILE A 16 -15.54 -88.85 -12.06
C ILE A 16 -15.09 -88.99 -13.50
N ALA A 17 -15.54 -88.10 -14.36
CA ALA A 17 -14.94 -87.89 -15.66
C ALA A 17 -14.57 -86.40 -15.74
N GLN A 18 -13.30 -86.11 -15.46
CA GLN A 18 -12.66 -84.89 -15.96
C GLN A 18 -11.42 -85.30 -16.74
N ALA A 19 -11.32 -84.78 -17.96
CA ALA A 19 -10.17 -84.94 -18.83
C ALA A 19 -9.86 -83.58 -19.44
N GLN A 20 -8.64 -83.10 -19.19
CA GLN A 20 -7.96 -82.11 -20.03
C GLN A 20 -6.46 -82.16 -19.71
N VAL A 21 -5.63 -82.57 -20.67
CA VAL A 21 -4.22 -82.18 -20.73
C VAL A 21 -3.82 -82.10 -22.19
N GLY A 22 -3.20 -80.97 -22.59
CA GLY A 22 -2.37 -80.94 -23.79
C GLY A 22 -2.15 -79.55 -24.38
N ILE A 23 -1.01 -78.94 -24.07
CA ILE A 23 -0.32 -78.09 -25.05
C ILE A 23 0.59 -79.01 -25.86
N ASN A 24 -0.06 -79.74 -26.78
CA ASN A 24 0.34 -80.17 -28.14
C ASN A 24 -0.75 -81.14 -28.67
N THR A 25 -2.02 -80.68 -28.73
CA THR A 25 -3.12 -81.22 -29.60
C THR A 25 -3.72 -82.60 -29.22
N VAL A 26 -4.76 -83.24 -29.80
CA VAL A 26 -5.69 -83.00 -30.94
C VAL A 26 -7.19 -83.02 -30.57
N THR A 27 -7.56 -83.09 -29.30
CA THR A 27 -8.97 -82.95 -28.85
C THR A 27 -9.04 -82.18 -27.53
N ILE A 28 -9.26 -80.86 -27.62
CA ILE A 28 -9.63 -79.99 -26.50
C ILE A 28 -10.64 -78.93 -26.99
N SER A 29 -11.61 -78.61 -26.14
CA SER A 29 -12.75 -77.69 -26.35
C SER A 29 -12.94 -76.79 -25.10
N ASP A 30 -14.14 -76.25 -24.90
CA ASP A 30 -14.43 -74.81 -24.94
C ASP A 30 -14.19 -74.01 -23.64
N ALA A 31 -13.23 -74.38 -22.78
CA ALA A 31 -12.68 -73.49 -21.75
C ALA A 31 -11.29 -73.98 -21.30
N ALA A 32 -10.26 -73.82 -22.12
CA ALA A 32 -8.86 -74.08 -21.74
C ALA A 32 -8.57 -73.64 -20.28
N VAL A 33 -8.32 -74.59 -19.39
CA VAL A 33 -7.99 -74.28 -17.98
C VAL A 33 -6.47 -74.28 -17.82
N LEU A 34 -5.92 -73.08 -17.73
CA LEU A 34 -4.61 -72.78 -17.17
C LEU A 34 -4.71 -72.82 -15.65
N ASP A 35 -4.09 -73.83 -15.00
CA ASP A 35 -3.97 -73.91 -13.54
C ASP A 35 -2.52 -73.64 -13.10
N ILE A 36 -2.26 -72.42 -12.62
CA ILE A 36 -0.99 -72.02 -12.02
C ILE A 36 -1.18 -72.05 -10.49
N ALA A 37 -0.87 -73.20 -9.87
CA ALA A 37 -0.93 -73.35 -8.42
C ALA A 37 0.40 -72.93 -7.79
N SER A 38 0.41 -71.82 -7.07
CA SER A 38 1.65 -71.27 -6.51
C SER A 38 1.91 -71.65 -5.06
N SER A 39 1.00 -72.38 -4.40
CA SER A 39 1.18 -72.73 -2.98
C SER A 39 1.63 -74.16 -2.74
N SER A 40 2.61 -74.36 -1.85
CA SER A 40 3.01 -75.71 -1.38
C SER A 40 2.21 -76.20 -0.18
N ASP A 41 1.49 -75.32 0.52
CA ASP A 41 0.83 -75.60 1.80
C ASP A 41 -0.53 -74.88 2.00
N GLY A 42 -1.02 -74.16 0.99
CA GLY A 42 -2.25 -73.36 1.06
C GLY A 42 -2.10 -72.01 1.77
N ILE A 43 -0.89 -71.64 2.21
CA ILE A 43 -0.61 -70.40 2.96
C ILE A 43 0.55 -69.62 2.34
N THR A 44 1.54 -70.31 1.78
CA THR A 44 2.73 -69.74 1.13
C THR A 44 2.58 -69.87 -0.39
N PHE A 45 2.37 -68.75 -1.09
CA PHE A 45 2.10 -68.69 -2.53
C PHE A 45 3.32 -68.10 -3.28
N GLY A 46 3.80 -68.76 -4.34
CA GLY A 46 4.77 -68.29 -5.33
C GLY A 46 4.11 -67.62 -6.55
N GLY A 47 4.74 -67.66 -7.73
CA GLY A 47 4.16 -67.12 -8.97
C GLY A 47 4.63 -67.87 -10.23
N PHE A 48 4.20 -67.40 -11.41
CA PHE A 48 4.66 -67.90 -12.71
C PHE A 48 5.71 -66.96 -13.29
N HIS A 49 6.87 -67.50 -13.64
CA HIS A 49 7.95 -66.75 -14.29
C HIS A 49 8.00 -67.12 -15.78
N ILE A 50 7.77 -66.14 -16.65
CA ILE A 50 7.84 -66.28 -18.11
C ILE A 50 9.32 -66.35 -18.52
N PRO A 51 9.70 -66.97 -19.66
CA PRO A 51 11.08 -66.96 -20.14
C PRO A 51 11.65 -65.54 -20.23
N HIS A 52 12.72 -65.28 -19.49
CA HIS A 52 13.48 -64.04 -19.56
C HIS A 52 14.52 -64.11 -20.67
N VAL A 53 14.60 -63.05 -21.47
CA VAL A 53 15.53 -62.96 -22.59
C VAL A 53 16.09 -61.54 -22.69
N THR A 54 17.34 -61.43 -23.15
CA THR A 54 17.92 -60.19 -23.69
C THR A 54 17.35 -59.89 -25.08
N LEU A 55 17.61 -58.70 -25.63
CA LEU A 55 17.14 -58.37 -26.99
C LEU A 55 17.77 -59.28 -28.04
N ALA A 56 19.06 -59.57 -27.89
CA ALA A 56 19.78 -60.47 -28.78
C ALA A 56 19.22 -61.90 -28.72
N GLU A 57 18.94 -62.42 -27.52
CA GLU A 57 18.34 -63.74 -27.34
C GLU A 57 16.92 -63.79 -27.88
N ARG A 58 16.09 -62.76 -27.63
CA ARG A 58 14.73 -62.65 -28.19
C ARG A 58 14.74 -62.66 -29.72
N ASN A 59 15.65 -61.91 -30.34
CA ASN A 59 15.80 -61.87 -31.79
C ASN A 59 16.34 -63.17 -32.39
N SER A 60 16.91 -64.07 -31.57
CA SER A 60 17.35 -65.40 -32.01
C SER A 60 16.23 -66.46 -32.00
N ILE A 61 15.08 -66.15 -31.39
CA ILE A 61 13.91 -67.04 -31.40
C ILE A 61 13.36 -67.11 -32.82
N THR A 62 13.48 -68.28 -33.45
CA THR A 62 12.88 -68.52 -34.77
C THR A 62 11.38 -68.76 -34.60
N VAL A 63 10.57 -67.79 -35.02
CA VAL A 63 9.11 -67.79 -34.92
C VAL A 63 8.46 -68.01 -36.29
N SER A 64 7.24 -68.52 -36.27
CA SER A 64 6.42 -68.81 -37.46
C SER A 64 4.96 -68.41 -37.20
N ALA A 65 4.11 -68.54 -38.22
CA ALA A 65 2.67 -68.28 -38.07
C ALA A 65 1.97 -69.14 -37.00
N ALA A 66 2.58 -70.27 -36.60
CA ALA A 66 2.04 -71.15 -35.56
C ALA A 66 2.37 -70.68 -34.14
N ASP A 67 3.29 -69.73 -33.97
CA ASP A 67 3.78 -69.25 -32.68
C ASP A 67 3.05 -67.98 -32.21
N ASP A 68 1.92 -67.63 -32.84
CA ASP A 68 1.09 -66.49 -32.47
C ASP A 68 0.71 -66.54 -30.98
N GLY A 69 0.98 -65.45 -30.25
CA GLY A 69 0.81 -65.37 -28.80
C GLY A 69 1.96 -65.94 -27.97
N LEU A 70 3.11 -66.29 -28.57
CA LEU A 70 4.31 -66.66 -27.82
C LEU A 70 4.73 -65.52 -26.89
N MET A 71 4.85 -65.81 -25.60
CA MET A 71 5.13 -64.81 -24.57
C MET A 71 6.56 -64.91 -24.05
N VAL A 72 7.25 -63.78 -23.97
CA VAL A 72 8.56 -63.64 -23.32
C VAL A 72 8.54 -62.44 -22.38
N TYR A 73 9.47 -62.43 -21.42
CA TYR A 73 9.79 -61.21 -20.70
C TYR A 73 11.16 -60.70 -21.16
N LEU A 74 11.15 -59.59 -21.89
CA LEU A 74 12.35 -58.91 -22.34
C LEU A 74 12.93 -58.07 -21.20
N SER A 75 14.17 -58.39 -20.81
CA SER A 75 14.90 -57.73 -19.72
C SER A 75 16.28 -57.32 -20.19
N GLU A 76 16.46 -56.08 -20.63
CA GLU A 76 17.76 -55.55 -21.06
C GLU A 76 17.81 -54.03 -20.86
N GLY A 77 18.84 -53.53 -20.17
CA GLY A 77 18.93 -52.12 -19.78
C GLY A 77 17.69 -51.67 -18.99
N ASP A 78 17.05 -50.61 -19.46
CA ASP A 78 15.81 -50.06 -18.91
C ASP A 78 14.53 -50.75 -19.43
N THR A 79 14.67 -51.73 -20.33
CA THR A 79 13.53 -52.45 -20.89
C THR A 79 13.14 -53.63 -20.01
N ARG A 80 11.90 -53.63 -19.52
CA ARG A 80 11.33 -54.66 -18.64
C ARG A 80 9.90 -55.01 -19.06
N CYS A 81 9.76 -55.70 -20.18
CA CYS A 81 8.48 -55.86 -20.86
C CYS A 81 8.04 -57.32 -20.97
N VAL A 82 6.78 -57.60 -20.65
CA VAL A 82 6.10 -58.79 -21.17
C VAL A 82 5.77 -58.49 -22.63
N GLN A 83 6.32 -59.31 -23.54
CA GLN A 83 6.06 -59.23 -24.97
C GLN A 83 5.29 -60.45 -25.45
N LEU A 84 4.39 -60.24 -26.42
CA LEU A 84 3.75 -61.30 -27.19
C LEU A 84 4.20 -61.21 -28.64
N TYR A 85 4.51 -62.35 -29.24
CA TYR A 85 4.70 -62.41 -30.68
C TYR A 85 3.35 -62.39 -31.39
N ASN A 86 3.15 -61.41 -32.27
CA ASN A 86 2.00 -61.26 -33.14
C ASN A 86 2.37 -61.80 -34.52
N ALA A 87 1.88 -62.99 -34.85
CA ALA A 87 2.18 -63.66 -36.11
C ALA A 87 1.51 -63.01 -37.32
N THR A 88 0.47 -62.20 -37.12
CA THR A 88 -0.22 -61.48 -38.20
C THR A 88 0.69 -60.38 -38.76
N ASP A 89 1.42 -59.70 -37.87
CA ASP A 89 2.29 -58.58 -38.20
C ASP A 89 3.79 -58.95 -38.22
N ASP A 90 4.14 -60.21 -37.96
CA ASP A 90 5.53 -60.72 -37.86
C ASP A 90 6.38 -59.87 -36.89
N ALA A 91 5.78 -59.50 -35.75
CA ALA A 91 6.35 -58.53 -34.82
C ALA A 91 6.17 -58.95 -33.36
N TRP A 92 7.08 -58.49 -32.50
CA TRP A 92 6.93 -58.62 -31.05
C TRP A 92 6.26 -57.37 -30.49
N GLU A 93 5.12 -57.54 -29.84
CA GLU A 93 4.29 -56.50 -29.26
C GLU A 93 4.51 -56.39 -27.74
N ASN A 94 4.62 -55.16 -27.22
CA ASN A 94 4.68 -54.92 -25.79
C ASN A 94 3.28 -55.01 -25.17
N VAL A 95 3.05 -55.99 -24.30
CA VAL A 95 1.79 -56.10 -23.55
C VAL A 95 1.81 -55.17 -22.33
N PHE A 96 2.92 -55.21 -21.58
CA PHE A 96 3.16 -54.32 -20.46
C PHE A 96 4.66 -54.21 -20.22
N CYS A 97 5.15 -52.99 -20.09
CA CYS A 97 6.50 -52.70 -19.64
C CYS A 97 6.43 -52.13 -18.22
N MET A 98 7.17 -52.72 -17.29
CA MET A 98 7.34 -52.10 -15.99
C MET A 98 8.07 -50.77 -16.16
N PRO A 99 7.52 -49.66 -15.64
CA PRO A 99 8.20 -48.38 -15.69
C PRO A 99 9.55 -48.49 -14.97
N VAL A 100 10.56 -47.84 -15.54
CA VAL A 100 11.79 -47.54 -14.80
C VAL A 100 11.54 -46.29 -13.99
N ASN A 101 12.13 -46.23 -12.79
CA ASN A 101 12.02 -45.03 -11.97
C ASN A 101 12.92 -43.96 -12.56
N GLU A 102 12.34 -42.83 -12.91
CA GLU A 102 13.05 -41.66 -13.36
C GLU A 102 13.53 -40.86 -12.14
N ALA A 103 14.56 -40.04 -12.34
CA ALA A 103 15.03 -39.14 -11.31
C ALA A 103 14.17 -37.87 -11.30
N PRO A 104 14.00 -37.20 -10.14
CA PRO A 104 13.24 -35.97 -10.09
C PRO A 104 13.92 -34.84 -10.87
N THR A 105 13.13 -33.86 -11.25
CA THR A 105 13.55 -32.66 -11.99
C THR A 105 13.17 -31.38 -11.25
N ALA A 106 13.91 -30.30 -11.53
CA ALA A 106 13.66 -28.97 -10.98
C ALA A 106 13.52 -27.97 -12.15
N ASN A 107 12.31 -27.44 -12.37
CA ASN A 107 12.05 -26.46 -13.43
C ASN A 107 10.69 -25.76 -13.24
N PRO A 108 10.60 -24.41 -13.28
CA PRO A 108 11.70 -23.45 -13.44
C PRO A 108 12.59 -23.38 -12.21
N VAL A 109 13.82 -22.87 -12.38
CA VAL A 109 14.73 -22.47 -11.29
C VAL A 109 14.98 -20.97 -11.44
N THR A 110 14.67 -20.19 -10.42
CA THR A 110 14.71 -18.72 -10.46
C THR A 110 15.28 -18.12 -9.18
N ILE A 111 15.75 -16.88 -9.26
CA ILE A 111 16.13 -16.06 -8.11
C ILE A 111 15.09 -14.96 -7.96
N THR A 112 14.68 -14.68 -6.73
CA THR A 112 13.87 -13.51 -6.36
C THR A 112 14.59 -12.66 -5.30
N GLY A 113 14.33 -11.36 -5.31
CA GLY A 113 14.94 -10.37 -4.42
C GLY A 113 14.54 -8.95 -4.87
N ALA A 114 14.71 -7.94 -4.01
CA ALA A 114 14.44 -6.54 -4.38
C ALA A 114 15.46 -6.03 -5.42
N SER A 115 16.74 -6.33 -5.18
CA SER A 115 17.88 -6.08 -6.06
C SER A 115 18.97 -7.14 -5.83
N TYR A 116 20.09 -7.05 -6.55
CA TYR A 116 21.26 -7.92 -6.37
C TYR A 116 22.31 -7.29 -5.46
N ASP A 117 22.00 -6.18 -4.80
CA ASP A 117 22.99 -5.37 -4.08
C ASP A 117 23.45 -6.06 -2.80
N VAL A 118 24.63 -5.66 -2.35
CA VAL A 118 25.22 -6.20 -1.12
C VAL A 118 24.26 -6.05 0.06
N GLY A 119 24.06 -7.12 0.84
CA GLY A 119 23.17 -7.07 2.01
C GLY A 119 21.70 -7.39 1.71
N VAL A 120 21.26 -7.36 0.44
CA VAL A 120 19.89 -7.72 0.06
C VAL A 120 19.72 -9.25 0.06
N VAL A 121 18.65 -9.76 0.67
CA VAL A 121 18.40 -11.21 0.72
C VAL A 121 17.81 -11.68 -0.60
N LEU A 122 18.55 -12.53 -1.32
CA LEU A 122 18.09 -13.27 -2.48
C LEU A 122 17.54 -14.63 -2.06
N THR A 123 16.48 -15.08 -2.73
CA THR A 123 15.85 -16.39 -2.51
C THR A 123 15.82 -17.18 -3.80
N GLY A 124 16.39 -18.37 -3.78
CA GLY A 124 16.25 -19.37 -4.84
C GLY A 124 14.87 -20.01 -4.77
N THR A 125 14.21 -20.16 -5.92
CA THR A 125 12.93 -20.84 -6.04
C THR A 125 12.99 -21.86 -7.16
N TYR A 126 12.32 -22.98 -6.98
CA TYR A 126 12.20 -24.01 -8.01
C TYR A 126 10.90 -24.81 -7.86
N THR A 127 10.50 -25.47 -8.94
CA THR A 127 9.40 -26.44 -8.92
C THR A 127 9.96 -27.84 -9.06
N TYR A 128 9.73 -28.67 -8.04
CA TYR A 128 10.01 -30.10 -8.08
C TYR A 128 8.96 -30.84 -8.94
N ALA A 129 9.42 -31.77 -9.76
CA ALA A 129 8.56 -32.69 -10.49
C ALA A 129 9.20 -34.07 -10.61
N ASP A 130 8.38 -35.10 -10.47
CA ASP A 130 8.78 -36.50 -10.64
C ASP A 130 7.68 -37.22 -11.42
N ASN A 131 8.05 -38.02 -12.43
CA ASN A 131 7.10 -38.63 -13.36
C ASN A 131 6.26 -39.73 -12.70
N GLU A 132 6.81 -40.39 -11.68
CA GLU A 132 6.13 -41.43 -10.92
C GLU A 132 5.37 -40.88 -9.71
N GLY A 133 5.53 -39.58 -9.43
CA GLY A 133 4.89 -38.90 -8.32
C GLY A 133 5.58 -39.16 -6.98
N ASP A 134 6.86 -39.54 -6.99
CA ASP A 134 7.66 -39.67 -5.77
C ASP A 134 7.72 -38.30 -5.07
N LEU A 135 7.41 -38.28 -3.76
CA LEU A 135 7.39 -37.04 -2.98
C LEU A 135 8.80 -36.45 -2.85
N GLU A 136 8.90 -35.13 -2.85
CA GLU A 136 10.16 -34.42 -2.64
C GLU A 136 10.75 -34.71 -1.23
N GLY A 137 12.04 -35.03 -1.23
CA GLY A 137 12.88 -35.18 -0.06
C GLY A 137 13.64 -33.89 0.27
N THR A 138 14.88 -34.02 0.75
CA THR A 138 15.73 -32.87 1.08
C THR A 138 16.65 -32.52 -0.09
N SER A 139 16.16 -31.65 -0.97
CA SER A 139 16.93 -31.09 -2.09
C SER A 139 18.16 -30.32 -1.58
N THR A 140 19.21 -30.25 -2.39
CA THR A 140 20.46 -29.56 -2.04
C THR A 140 20.66 -28.33 -2.92
N PHE A 141 21.27 -27.28 -2.36
CA PHE A 141 21.38 -25.97 -2.98
C PHE A 141 22.82 -25.49 -3.02
N GLN A 142 23.15 -24.68 -4.01
CA GLN A 142 24.45 -24.02 -4.12
C GLN A 142 24.31 -22.71 -4.90
N TRP A 143 24.91 -21.63 -4.40
CA TRP A 143 25.00 -20.36 -5.13
C TRP A 143 26.33 -20.26 -5.89
N TYR A 144 26.28 -19.64 -7.06
CA TYR A 144 27.41 -19.47 -7.97
C TYR A 144 27.57 -17.99 -8.32
N ARG A 145 28.81 -17.59 -8.60
CA ARG A 145 29.17 -16.28 -9.13
C ARG A 145 29.89 -16.42 -10.47
N ALA A 146 29.62 -15.50 -11.39
CA ALA A 146 30.22 -15.45 -12.72
C ALA A 146 30.65 -14.02 -13.09
N ASP A 147 31.47 -13.89 -14.12
CA ASP A 147 32.01 -12.61 -14.59
C ASP A 147 31.00 -11.82 -15.44
N ASP A 148 29.98 -12.48 -15.98
CA ASP A 148 28.95 -11.88 -16.83
C ASP A 148 27.59 -12.61 -16.73
N GLY A 149 26.54 -11.99 -17.31
CA GLY A 149 25.20 -12.58 -17.38
C GLY A 149 25.07 -13.83 -18.27
N ALA A 150 26.16 -14.25 -18.93
CA ALA A 150 26.21 -15.51 -19.68
C ALA A 150 26.83 -16.66 -18.87
N GLY A 151 27.33 -16.39 -17.66
CA GLY A 151 27.92 -17.39 -16.78
C GLY A 151 29.41 -17.67 -17.03
N THR A 152 30.14 -16.76 -17.70
CA THR A 152 31.58 -16.92 -17.93
C THR A 152 32.34 -17.07 -16.61
N ASN A 153 33.26 -18.05 -16.55
CA ASN A 153 34.06 -18.37 -15.35
C ASN A 153 33.23 -18.60 -14.07
N SER A 154 32.03 -19.16 -14.21
CA SER A 154 31.17 -19.48 -13.07
C SER A 154 31.88 -20.36 -12.04
N THR A 155 31.81 -19.96 -10.78
CA THR A 155 32.40 -20.67 -9.63
C THR A 155 31.44 -20.72 -8.46
N ALA A 156 31.43 -21.84 -7.74
CA ALA A 156 30.62 -21.99 -6.53
C ALA A 156 31.10 -21.03 -5.44
N ILE A 157 30.15 -20.37 -4.78
CA ILE A 157 30.42 -19.51 -3.62
C ILE A 157 30.53 -20.41 -2.39
N ALA A 158 31.71 -20.44 -1.77
CA ALA A 158 32.00 -21.35 -0.68
C ALA A 158 31.05 -21.14 0.51
N GLY A 159 30.35 -22.21 0.91
CA GLY A 159 29.42 -22.20 2.05
C GLY A 159 28.02 -21.65 1.74
N ALA A 160 27.76 -21.14 0.54
CA ALA A 160 26.45 -20.66 0.13
C ALA A 160 25.56 -21.83 -0.34
N THR A 161 25.15 -22.67 0.61
CA THR A 161 24.35 -23.89 0.36
C THR A 161 22.90 -23.78 0.85
N GLY A 162 22.44 -22.56 1.11
CA GLY A 162 21.08 -22.27 1.58
C GLY A 162 20.13 -21.97 0.43
N LEU A 163 18.83 -22.02 0.71
CA LEU A 163 17.80 -21.53 -0.19
C LEU A 163 17.89 -20.01 -0.39
N THR A 164 18.46 -19.30 0.58
CA THR A 164 18.73 -17.86 0.52
C THR A 164 20.22 -17.58 0.47
N TYR A 165 20.56 -16.45 -0.13
CA TYR A 165 21.91 -15.88 -0.13
C TYR A 165 21.85 -14.37 -0.02
N THR A 166 22.76 -13.81 0.78
CA THR A 166 22.93 -12.36 0.90
C THR A 166 24.24 -11.99 0.25
N PRO A 167 24.24 -11.28 -0.90
CA PRO A 167 25.46 -10.88 -1.58
C PRO A 167 26.39 -10.12 -0.64
N GLN A 168 27.69 -10.41 -0.76
CA GLN A 168 28.73 -9.80 0.04
C GLN A 168 29.52 -8.79 -0.80
N THR A 169 30.31 -7.94 -0.15
CA THR A 169 31.17 -6.97 -0.87
C THR A 169 32.16 -7.63 -1.83
N THR A 170 32.51 -8.90 -1.61
CA THR A 170 33.34 -9.69 -2.54
C THR A 170 32.64 -10.13 -3.82
N ASP A 171 31.32 -9.98 -3.88
CA ASP A 171 30.52 -10.33 -5.05
C ASP A 171 30.28 -9.13 -5.98
N ILE A 172 30.62 -7.91 -5.55
CA ILE A 172 30.44 -6.68 -6.34
C ILE A 172 31.03 -6.84 -7.74
N GLY A 173 30.23 -6.51 -8.76
CA GLY A 173 30.55 -6.66 -10.18
C GLY A 173 30.36 -8.07 -10.75
N SER A 174 30.06 -9.07 -9.91
CA SER A 174 29.78 -10.44 -10.34
C SER A 174 28.29 -10.65 -10.62
N PHE A 175 27.96 -11.73 -11.33
CA PHE A 175 26.58 -12.17 -11.58
C PHE A 175 26.29 -13.45 -10.81
N LEU A 176 25.13 -13.55 -10.16
CA LEU A 176 24.77 -14.65 -9.28
C LEU A 176 23.80 -15.63 -9.94
N SER A 177 23.98 -16.92 -9.68
CA SER A 177 23.06 -17.99 -10.08
C SER A 177 22.80 -18.94 -8.90
N PHE A 178 21.58 -19.44 -8.83
CA PHE A 178 21.13 -20.41 -7.83
C PHE A 178 21.00 -21.77 -8.50
N ALA A 179 21.61 -22.80 -7.91
CA ALA A 179 21.49 -24.18 -8.37
C ALA A 179 20.80 -25.05 -7.34
N VAL A 180 20.01 -26.01 -7.84
CA VAL A 180 19.33 -27.02 -7.04
C VAL A 180 19.55 -28.41 -7.62
N ILE A 181 19.81 -29.38 -6.76
CA ILE A 181 19.72 -30.80 -7.07
C ILE A 181 18.46 -31.33 -6.36
N PRO A 182 17.37 -31.63 -7.09
CA PRO A 182 16.15 -32.15 -6.48
C PRO A 182 16.37 -33.58 -5.99
N ILE A 183 15.79 -33.89 -4.83
CA ILE A 183 15.89 -35.21 -4.20
C ILE A 183 14.49 -35.78 -4.00
N ALA A 184 14.26 -37.02 -4.41
CA ALA A 184 13.02 -37.76 -4.16
C ALA A 184 13.13 -38.59 -2.87
N THR A 185 12.00 -38.92 -2.25
CA THR A 185 11.95 -39.76 -1.04
C THR A 185 12.03 -41.26 -1.34
N THR A 186 11.59 -41.66 -2.53
CA THR A 186 11.55 -43.04 -3.03
C THR A 186 12.07 -43.10 -4.47
N GLY A 187 12.27 -44.32 -4.99
CA GLY A 187 12.67 -44.49 -6.38
C GLY A 187 14.13 -44.12 -6.68
N THR A 188 14.36 -43.54 -7.85
CA THR A 188 15.64 -42.96 -8.27
C THR A 188 15.78 -41.61 -7.57
N ILE A 189 16.57 -41.61 -6.51
CA ILE A 189 16.55 -40.54 -5.50
C ILE A 189 17.10 -39.19 -6.00
N THR A 190 18.15 -39.16 -6.82
CA THR A 190 18.93 -37.94 -7.08
C THR A 190 18.74 -37.45 -8.51
N GLY A 191 18.16 -36.26 -8.64
CA GLY A 191 18.05 -35.55 -9.91
C GLY A 191 19.36 -34.92 -10.38
N VAL A 192 19.27 -34.15 -11.46
CA VAL A 192 20.40 -33.40 -12.03
C VAL A 192 20.43 -31.99 -11.45
N GLU A 193 21.62 -31.43 -11.24
CA GLU A 193 21.79 -30.02 -10.85
C GLU A 193 21.25 -29.10 -11.95
N THR A 194 20.30 -28.24 -11.58
CA THR A 194 19.71 -27.25 -12.49
C THR A 194 19.96 -25.85 -11.96
N PHE A 195 20.32 -24.94 -12.85
CA PHE A 195 20.69 -23.56 -12.55
C PHE A 195 19.56 -22.59 -12.91
N SER A 196 19.43 -21.52 -12.14
CA SER A 196 18.74 -20.31 -12.58
C SER A 196 19.53 -19.59 -13.67
N GLY A 197 18.89 -18.62 -14.33
CA GLY A 197 19.63 -17.58 -15.04
C GLY A 197 20.57 -16.81 -14.11
N TYR A 198 21.58 -16.18 -14.68
CA TYR A 198 22.51 -15.29 -13.96
C TYR A 198 21.90 -13.89 -13.84
N GLY A 199 21.77 -13.39 -12.62
CA GLY A 199 21.29 -12.04 -12.34
C GLY A 199 22.38 -11.16 -11.73
N GLY A 200 22.31 -9.85 -11.97
CA GLY A 200 23.32 -8.89 -11.56
C GLY A 200 23.61 -7.84 -12.64
N PRO A 201 24.74 -7.13 -12.57
CA PRO A 201 25.82 -7.31 -11.59
C PRO A 201 25.38 -7.00 -10.16
N VAL A 202 26.08 -7.55 -9.17
CA VAL A 202 25.94 -7.13 -7.76
C VAL A 202 26.53 -5.74 -7.62
N ASP A 203 25.74 -4.76 -7.18
CA ASP A 203 26.23 -3.42 -6.86
C ASP A 203 26.39 -3.23 -5.34
N ALA A 204 27.04 -2.13 -4.96
CA ALA A 204 27.09 -1.73 -3.56
C ALA A 204 25.70 -1.25 -3.13
N ASN A 205 25.35 -1.48 -1.87
CA ASN A 205 24.14 -0.91 -1.28
C ASN A 205 24.33 0.59 -1.05
N ASP A 206 23.30 1.36 -1.35
CA ASP A 206 23.26 2.81 -1.31
C ASP A 206 22.77 3.30 0.06
N PRO A 207 23.31 4.41 0.59
CA PRO A 207 22.84 4.94 1.85
C PRO A 207 21.48 5.66 1.70
N PRO A 208 20.68 5.77 2.79
CA PRO A 208 19.35 6.36 2.71
C PRO A 208 19.37 7.86 2.42
N ILE A 209 18.25 8.39 1.96
CA ILE A 209 18.05 9.80 1.60
C ILE A 209 16.96 10.42 2.49
N ALA A 210 17.22 11.63 2.98
CA ALA A 210 16.22 12.47 3.64
C ALA A 210 15.75 13.55 2.66
N SER A 211 14.45 13.75 2.57
CA SER A 211 13.83 14.81 1.75
C SER A 211 12.74 15.54 2.53
N SER A 212 12.22 16.64 1.98
CA SER A 212 11.14 17.44 2.60
C SER A 212 11.43 17.86 4.05
N VAL A 213 12.70 18.10 4.39
CA VAL A 213 13.13 18.43 5.76
C VAL A 213 12.53 19.78 6.17
N SER A 214 11.76 19.76 7.25
CA SER A 214 11.04 20.91 7.78
C SER A 214 10.92 20.83 9.31
N SER A 215 10.47 21.91 9.93
CA SER A 215 10.15 21.96 11.36
C SER A 215 8.75 22.52 11.57
N ALA A 216 7.96 21.91 12.43
CA ALA A 216 6.63 22.38 12.82
C ALA A 216 6.58 22.75 14.30
N GLY A 217 5.69 23.67 14.67
CA GLY A 217 5.52 24.13 16.06
C GLY A 217 5.56 25.65 16.15
N CYS A 218 5.26 26.14 17.35
CA CYS A 218 5.13 27.56 17.60
C CYS A 218 6.50 28.20 17.84
N LEU A 219 6.81 29.29 17.12
CA LEU A 219 8.10 29.99 17.22
C LEU A 219 8.10 30.99 18.37
N ILE A 220 7.88 30.49 19.59
CA ILE A 220 7.89 31.27 20.83
C ILE A 220 8.82 30.60 21.83
N VAL A 221 9.62 31.39 22.55
CA VAL A 221 10.46 30.86 23.64
C VAL A 221 9.63 30.04 24.62
N GLY A 222 10.07 28.80 24.90
CA GLY A 222 9.38 27.84 25.75
C GLY A 222 8.56 26.80 24.98
N GLU A 223 8.20 27.07 23.72
CA GLU A 223 7.47 26.14 22.87
C GLU A 223 8.40 25.12 22.22
N THR A 224 7.85 23.98 21.80
CA THR A 224 8.61 22.89 21.19
C THR A 224 8.40 22.84 19.69
N LEU A 225 9.50 22.84 18.94
CA LEU A 225 9.51 22.52 17.53
C LEU A 225 9.77 21.02 17.34
N THR A 226 9.17 20.45 16.30
CA THR A 226 9.31 19.06 15.88
C THR A 226 9.85 19.02 14.45
N ALA A 227 10.92 18.27 14.24
CA ALA A 227 11.49 18.02 12.92
C ALA A 227 10.65 17.00 12.15
N ASN A 228 10.44 17.27 10.86
CA ASN A 228 9.76 16.38 9.94
C ASN A 228 10.63 16.20 8.69
N TYR A 229 10.64 15.00 8.12
CA TYR A 229 11.28 14.69 6.85
C TYR A 229 10.67 13.41 6.26
N THR A 230 10.99 13.13 5.00
CA THR A 230 10.65 11.88 4.33
C THR A 230 11.92 11.06 4.16
N TYR A 231 11.89 9.82 4.65
CA TYR A 231 12.94 8.81 4.46
C TYR A 231 12.69 8.03 3.15
N SER A 232 13.75 7.77 2.41
CA SER A 232 13.73 6.84 1.28
C SER A 232 15.08 6.12 1.16
N ASP A 233 15.03 4.89 0.66
CA ASP A 233 16.20 4.03 0.46
C ASP A 233 15.94 3.20 -0.80
N ASP A 234 16.91 3.11 -1.71
CA ASP A 234 16.72 2.52 -3.04
C ASP A 234 16.54 0.98 -2.97
N GLU A 235 17.17 0.34 -1.99
CA GLU A 235 17.03 -1.10 -1.71
C GLU A 235 15.88 -1.42 -0.75
N GLY A 236 15.23 -0.38 -0.21
CA GLY A 236 14.13 -0.50 0.73
C GLY A 236 14.56 -0.90 2.13
N ASP A 237 15.80 -0.58 2.53
CA ASP A 237 16.28 -0.81 3.88
C ASP A 237 15.43 0.00 4.89
N PRO A 238 14.89 -0.62 5.97
CA PRO A 238 13.99 0.07 6.88
C PRO A 238 14.69 1.19 7.66
N GLU A 239 13.97 2.28 7.90
CA GLU A 239 14.47 3.43 8.65
C GLU A 239 14.92 3.06 10.08
N GLY A 240 16.10 3.55 10.45
CA GLY A 240 16.69 3.49 11.77
C GLY A 240 16.58 4.81 12.55
N ALA A 241 17.41 4.97 13.59
CA ALA A 241 17.42 6.17 14.40
C ALA A 241 18.24 7.29 13.74
N SER A 242 17.57 8.15 12.97
CA SER A 242 18.18 9.31 12.32
C SER A 242 18.77 10.31 13.31
N ASN A 243 19.80 11.04 12.87
CA ASN A 243 20.46 12.06 13.68
C ASN A 243 19.93 13.45 13.34
N PHE A 244 19.81 14.31 14.36
CA PHE A 244 19.32 15.67 14.22
C PHE A 244 20.35 16.66 14.76
N GLN A 245 20.37 17.87 14.21
CA GLN A 245 21.07 19.01 14.79
C GLN A 245 20.28 20.29 14.49
N TRP A 246 19.92 21.05 15.52
CA TRP A 246 19.25 22.34 15.35
C TRP A 246 20.25 23.47 15.20
N TYR A 247 19.91 24.42 14.34
CA TYR A 247 20.71 25.59 14.01
C TYR A 247 19.91 26.87 14.26
N ARG A 248 20.62 27.93 14.62
CA ARG A 248 20.08 29.28 14.72
C ARG A 248 20.80 30.22 13.75
N ALA A 249 20.07 31.12 13.14
CA ALA A 249 20.59 32.15 12.24
C ALA A 249 19.96 33.52 12.55
N ILE A 250 20.57 34.58 12.02
CA ILE A 250 20.08 35.95 12.23
C ILE A 250 18.98 36.36 11.24
N ASP A 251 18.79 35.59 10.16
CA ASP A 251 17.78 35.81 9.12
C ASP A 251 17.32 34.49 8.47
N ALA A 252 16.26 34.56 7.66
CA ALA A 252 15.72 33.42 6.92
C ALA A 252 16.66 32.88 5.82
N ALA A 253 17.71 33.63 5.45
CA ALA A 253 18.72 33.20 4.49
C ALA A 253 19.82 32.34 5.14
N GLY A 254 19.80 32.17 6.47
CA GLY A 254 20.80 31.41 7.21
C GLY A 254 22.08 32.19 7.48
N THR A 255 22.07 33.52 7.39
CA THR A 255 23.26 34.32 7.67
C THR A 255 23.73 34.10 9.12
N GLY A 256 25.03 33.88 9.30
CA GLY A 256 25.60 33.66 10.64
C GLY A 256 25.09 32.40 11.33
N ALA A 257 24.60 31.41 10.57
CA ALA A 257 24.12 30.15 11.11
C ALA A 257 25.12 29.48 12.04
N THR A 258 24.65 29.04 13.21
CA THR A 258 25.44 28.29 14.18
C THR A 258 24.63 27.13 14.75
N ALA A 259 25.27 25.98 14.94
CA ALA A 259 24.67 24.84 15.61
C ALA A 259 24.36 25.18 17.06
N ILE A 260 23.17 24.82 17.54
CA ILE A 260 22.77 24.97 18.94
C ILE A 260 23.36 23.78 19.72
N PRO A 261 24.29 24.00 20.65
CA PRO A 261 24.98 22.90 21.33
C PRO A 261 24.02 21.98 22.09
N GLY A 262 24.08 20.67 21.81
CA GLY A 262 23.27 19.64 22.47
C GLY A 262 21.83 19.51 21.96
N ALA A 263 21.40 20.35 21.01
CA ALA A 263 20.09 20.23 20.38
C ALA A 263 20.13 19.17 19.25
N THR A 264 20.15 17.90 19.64
CA THR A 264 20.33 16.76 18.71
C THR A 264 19.15 15.79 18.69
N ALA A 265 18.02 16.16 19.29
CA ALA A 265 16.79 15.38 19.26
C ALA A 265 15.91 15.80 18.06
N SER A 266 14.96 14.94 17.69
CA SER A 266 13.93 15.24 16.68
C SER A 266 13.01 16.40 17.11
N THR A 267 13.05 16.79 18.38
CA THR A 267 12.36 17.95 18.92
C THR A 267 13.32 18.93 19.56
N TYR A 268 12.97 20.21 19.59
CA TYR A 268 13.73 21.26 20.26
C TYR A 268 12.80 22.26 20.93
N THR A 269 12.92 22.39 22.25
CA THR A 269 12.23 23.43 23.01
C THR A 269 13.03 24.73 22.90
N LEU A 270 12.38 25.77 22.37
CA LEU A 270 12.97 27.08 22.11
C LEU A 270 13.41 27.72 23.43
N GLN A 271 14.65 28.20 23.46
CA GLN A 271 15.29 28.79 24.63
C GLN A 271 15.26 30.31 24.55
N ALA A 272 15.46 31.00 25.67
CA ALA A 272 15.47 32.47 25.72
C ALA A 272 16.48 33.10 24.74
N ALA A 273 17.59 32.42 24.47
CA ALA A 273 18.58 32.90 23.52
C ALA A 273 18.08 32.87 22.06
N ASP A 274 17.03 32.09 21.74
CA ASP A 274 16.49 31.92 20.38
C ASP A 274 15.62 33.11 19.97
N ALA A 275 15.20 33.96 20.90
CA ALA A 275 14.42 35.15 20.61
C ALA A 275 15.08 36.01 19.52
N ALA A 276 14.28 36.46 18.57
CA ALA A 276 14.67 37.19 17.36
C ALA A 276 15.63 36.45 16.42
N GLN A 277 15.84 35.14 16.60
CA GLN A 277 16.60 34.28 15.68
C GLN A 277 15.65 33.46 14.78
N PHE A 278 16.21 32.90 13.72
CA PHE A 278 15.57 31.95 12.83
C PHE A 278 16.15 30.55 13.05
N LEU A 279 15.32 29.51 13.04
CA LEU A 279 15.69 28.16 13.41
C LEU A 279 15.57 27.23 12.21
N ALA A 280 16.52 26.32 12.06
CA ALA A 280 16.48 25.23 11.11
C ALA A 280 16.91 23.92 11.78
N VAL A 281 16.50 22.79 11.21
CA VAL A 281 16.95 21.47 11.64
C VAL A 281 17.66 20.77 10.49
N GLU A 282 18.81 20.18 10.79
CA GLU A 282 19.54 19.28 9.91
C GLU A 282 19.19 17.84 10.29
N VAL A 283 18.89 17.02 9.29
CA VAL A 283 18.60 15.59 9.46
C VAL A 283 19.64 14.78 8.70
N THR A 284 20.23 13.79 9.37
CA THR A 284 21.06 12.75 8.73
C THR A 284 20.31 11.43 8.85
N PRO A 285 19.73 10.90 7.74
CA PRO A 285 18.92 9.69 7.79
C PRO A 285 19.80 8.48 8.09
N VAL A 286 19.25 7.52 8.83
CA VAL A 286 19.91 6.27 9.19
C VAL A 286 19.01 5.11 8.78
N ALA A 287 19.60 4.09 8.19
CA ALA A 287 18.97 2.82 7.86
C ALA A 287 19.30 1.80 8.96
N SER A 288 18.38 0.87 9.22
CA SER A 288 18.57 -0.20 10.21
C SER A 288 19.36 -1.40 9.67
N SER A 289 19.48 -1.50 8.35
CA SER A 289 20.30 -2.44 7.59
C SER A 289 20.96 -1.71 6.41
N GLY A 290 21.84 -2.40 5.66
CA GLY A 290 22.49 -1.80 4.50
C GLY A 290 23.59 -0.78 4.82
N ALA A 291 23.88 0.08 3.84
CA ALA A 291 24.81 1.18 3.92
C ALA A 291 24.19 2.34 4.72
N SER A 292 24.96 2.90 5.64
CA SER A 292 24.46 3.97 6.51
C SER A 292 25.61 4.74 7.17
N PRO A 293 25.44 6.04 7.50
CA PRO A 293 24.27 6.90 7.29
C PRO A 293 24.20 7.54 5.90
N GLY A 294 23.07 8.17 5.60
CA GLY A 294 22.90 9.06 4.44
C GLY A 294 23.55 10.43 4.57
N LEU A 295 23.40 11.26 3.54
CA LEU A 295 23.84 12.66 3.57
C LEU A 295 22.92 13.52 4.43
N SER A 296 23.50 14.52 5.12
CA SER A 296 22.72 15.46 5.90
C SER A 296 21.98 16.47 5.03
N VAL A 297 20.74 16.80 5.43
CA VAL A 297 19.89 17.77 4.73
C VAL A 297 19.32 18.77 5.74
N LEU A 298 19.50 20.06 5.44
CA LEU A 298 19.05 21.17 6.28
C LEU A 298 17.70 21.71 5.82
N SER A 299 16.80 21.98 6.76
CA SER A 299 15.53 22.68 6.48
C SER A 299 15.76 24.15 6.10
N VAL A 300 14.71 24.80 5.60
CA VAL A 300 14.66 26.28 5.60
C VAL A 300 14.71 26.83 7.03
N TYR A 301 15.19 28.07 7.17
CA TYR A 301 15.21 28.79 8.44
C TYR A 301 13.87 29.49 8.68
N ASN A 302 13.18 29.10 9.77
CA ASN A 302 11.87 29.63 10.15
C ASN A 302 12.02 30.58 11.35
N GLY A 303 11.33 31.73 11.31
CA GLY A 303 11.48 32.76 12.32
C GLY A 303 10.88 34.10 11.88
N PRO A 304 11.11 35.17 12.67
CA PRO A 304 11.87 35.18 13.92
C PRO A 304 11.10 34.54 15.09
N VAL A 305 11.82 33.94 16.04
CA VAL A 305 11.23 33.44 17.29
C VAL A 305 10.84 34.61 18.20
N LEU A 306 9.62 34.58 18.73
CA LEU A 306 9.12 35.58 19.67
C LEU A 306 9.60 35.27 21.09
N ALA A 307 9.99 36.30 21.84
CA ALA A 307 10.42 36.16 23.24
C ALA A 307 9.26 35.78 24.18
N SER A 308 8.03 36.15 23.81
CA SER A 308 6.78 35.86 24.52
C SER A 308 5.60 36.16 23.60
N GLY A 309 4.49 35.45 23.76
CA GLY A 309 3.25 35.67 23.01
C GLY A 309 2.33 34.45 23.11
N THR A 310 1.18 34.52 22.45
CA THR A 310 0.38 33.34 22.09
C THR A 310 0.72 32.96 20.65
N CYS A 311 0.57 31.68 20.30
CA CYS A 311 0.62 31.31 18.89
C CYS A 311 -0.45 32.12 18.17
N GLY A 312 -0.09 32.78 17.06
CA GLY A 312 -1.05 33.60 16.32
C GLY A 312 -2.22 32.74 15.83
N PRO A 313 -3.41 33.35 15.63
CA PRO A 313 -4.55 32.66 15.03
C PRO A 313 -4.13 31.98 13.71
N THR A 314 -4.47 30.70 13.54
CA THR A 314 -4.22 29.94 12.30
C THR A 314 -5.43 30.07 11.40
N LEU A 315 -5.26 30.57 10.17
CA LEU A 315 -6.35 30.64 9.19
C LEU A 315 -6.80 29.21 8.82
N LEU A 316 -8.04 28.87 9.14
CA LEU A 316 -8.64 27.56 8.88
C LEU A 316 -9.33 27.53 7.52
N ALA A 317 -10.02 28.61 7.18
CA ALA A 317 -10.76 28.74 5.93
C ALA A 317 -11.09 30.21 5.63
N VAL A 318 -11.15 30.58 4.35
CA VAL A 318 -11.53 31.92 3.89
C VAL A 318 -12.46 31.87 2.67
N GLN A 319 -13.48 32.72 2.66
CA GLN A 319 -14.31 33.03 1.50
C GLN A 319 -14.14 34.51 1.14
N ASP A 320 -13.46 34.76 0.03
CA ASP A 320 -13.17 36.09 -0.53
C ASP A 320 -14.07 36.44 -1.72
N PHE A 321 -15.00 35.55 -2.12
CA PHE A 321 -15.92 35.71 -3.26
C PHE A 321 -15.23 35.92 -4.62
N GLU A 322 -13.93 35.66 -4.68
CA GLU A 322 -13.13 35.87 -5.87
C GLU A 322 -13.30 34.74 -6.90
N PRO A 323 -13.10 35.01 -8.21
CA PRO A 323 -13.21 33.98 -9.24
C PRO A 323 -12.24 32.80 -9.03
N VAL A 324 -11.12 33.07 -8.36
CA VAL A 324 -10.15 32.08 -7.91
C VAL A 324 -10.24 32.02 -6.39
N PRO A 325 -10.81 30.94 -5.81
CA PRO A 325 -10.97 30.84 -4.37
C PRO A 325 -9.63 30.90 -3.63
N ALA A 326 -9.56 31.68 -2.55
CA ALA A 326 -8.44 31.63 -1.62
C ALA A 326 -8.30 30.24 -0.96
N THR A 327 -7.07 29.90 -0.54
CA THR A 327 -6.75 28.62 0.10
C THR A 327 -6.22 28.89 1.52
N PRO A 328 -6.74 28.22 2.56
CA PRO A 328 -7.80 27.20 2.52
C PRO A 328 -9.19 27.79 2.21
N THR A 329 -9.97 27.14 1.35
CA THR A 329 -11.27 27.65 0.90
C THR A 329 -12.36 27.39 1.94
N LEU A 330 -13.14 28.42 2.27
CA LEU A 330 -14.40 28.32 3.02
C LEU A 330 -15.55 28.14 2.03
N ALA A 331 -16.06 26.91 1.94
CA ALA A 331 -17.26 26.62 1.15
C ALA A 331 -18.49 27.26 1.79
N TYR A 332 -19.50 27.57 0.97
CA TYR A 332 -20.77 28.07 1.46
C TYR A 332 -21.95 27.48 0.67
N VAL A 333 -23.13 27.49 1.29
CA VAL A 333 -24.42 27.15 0.70
C VAL A 333 -25.33 28.37 0.78
N GLU A 334 -26.06 28.64 -0.30
CA GLU A 334 -27.05 29.71 -0.37
C GLU A 334 -28.44 29.11 -0.08
N ASN A 335 -28.99 29.39 1.10
CA ASN A 335 -30.36 29.02 1.46
C ASN A 335 -31.36 29.95 0.77
N ASP A 336 -31.05 31.26 0.79
CA ASP A 336 -31.68 32.29 -0.03
C ASP A 336 -30.57 33.14 -0.68
N PRO A 337 -30.48 33.16 -2.03
CA PRO A 337 -29.32 33.71 -2.73
C PRO A 337 -29.36 35.24 -2.83
N GLY A 338 -28.20 35.87 -2.70
CA GLY A 338 -27.99 37.29 -3.00
C GLY A 338 -27.34 37.50 -4.36
N THR A 339 -26.57 38.59 -4.49
CA THR A 339 -25.92 38.95 -5.75
C THR A 339 -24.45 39.32 -5.55
N LEU A 340 -23.58 38.72 -6.36
CA LEU A 340 -22.18 39.13 -6.47
C LEU A 340 -22.06 40.56 -7.00
N ARG A 341 -21.25 41.39 -6.35
CA ARG A 341 -21.06 42.80 -6.70
C ARG A 341 -19.68 43.06 -7.26
N THR A 342 -19.62 43.79 -8.38
CA THR A 342 -18.37 44.15 -9.09
C THR A 342 -18.30 45.64 -9.44
N GLY A 343 -19.29 46.41 -8.98
CA GLY A 343 -19.47 47.82 -9.30
C GLY A 343 -19.16 48.75 -8.14
N ASN A 344 -19.58 50.01 -8.30
CA ASN A 344 -19.47 51.02 -7.25
C ASN A 344 -20.85 51.34 -6.66
N GLY A 345 -20.87 51.73 -5.40
CA GLY A 345 -22.05 52.35 -4.79
C GLY A 345 -22.29 53.74 -5.36
N THR A 346 -23.49 54.28 -5.15
CA THR A 346 -23.78 55.69 -5.45
C THR A 346 -23.31 56.60 -4.32
N ALA A 347 -23.46 56.17 -3.06
CA ALA A 347 -22.92 56.85 -1.89
C ALA A 347 -22.61 55.85 -0.75
N PRO A 348 -21.34 55.65 -0.35
CA PRO A 348 -20.13 56.23 -0.95
C PRO A 348 -19.94 55.82 -2.42
N ALA A 349 -19.33 56.71 -3.22
CA ALA A 349 -19.06 56.48 -4.64
C ALA A 349 -17.75 55.69 -4.85
N THR A 350 -17.65 54.53 -4.20
CA THR A 350 -16.47 53.66 -4.13
C THR A 350 -16.84 52.22 -4.50
N PRO A 351 -15.85 51.36 -4.81
CA PRO A 351 -16.11 49.94 -5.06
C PRO A 351 -16.89 49.30 -3.92
N THR A 352 -17.89 48.47 -4.28
CA THR A 352 -18.65 47.69 -3.30
C THR A 352 -17.95 46.39 -2.96
N TYR A 353 -16.63 46.29 -3.10
CA TYR A 353 -15.81 45.10 -2.87
C TYR A 353 -14.40 45.54 -2.46
N ILE A 354 -13.64 44.63 -1.87
CA ILE A 354 -12.24 44.88 -1.47
C ILE A 354 -11.31 44.62 -2.65
N ASP A 355 -11.41 43.45 -3.27
CA ASP A 355 -10.51 43.00 -4.33
C ASP A 355 -11.16 43.10 -5.71
N THR A 356 -11.93 42.09 -6.15
CA THR A 356 -12.65 42.16 -7.43
C THR A 356 -14.14 41.92 -7.33
N ARG A 357 -14.60 41.12 -6.36
CA ARG A 357 -16.03 40.90 -6.12
C ARG A 357 -16.33 40.70 -4.64
N SER A 358 -17.58 40.95 -4.29
CA SER A 358 -18.13 40.72 -2.96
C SER A 358 -19.54 40.16 -3.07
N TYR A 359 -20.20 39.88 -1.95
CA TYR A 359 -21.57 39.34 -1.93
C TYR A 359 -22.53 40.30 -1.22
N GLY A 360 -23.68 40.62 -1.84
CA GLY A 360 -24.55 41.64 -1.26
C GLY A 360 -26.05 41.47 -1.48
N ALA A 361 -26.81 42.01 -0.53
CA ALA A 361 -28.27 42.03 -0.46
C ALA A 361 -28.81 43.44 -0.76
N GLN A 362 -29.73 43.55 -1.73
CA GLN A 362 -30.37 44.82 -2.15
C GLN A 362 -31.83 44.55 -2.44
N ASN A 363 -32.73 45.11 -1.63
CA ASN A 363 -34.15 44.77 -1.67
C ASN A 363 -34.39 43.25 -1.64
N ASP A 364 -33.64 42.56 -0.79
CA ASP A 364 -33.51 41.11 -0.79
C ASP A 364 -33.21 40.58 0.60
N TYR A 365 -33.57 39.32 0.82
CA TYR A 365 -33.24 38.54 2.01
C TYR A 365 -32.25 37.46 1.59
N VAL A 366 -31.04 37.51 2.13
CA VAL A 366 -29.94 36.62 1.79
C VAL A 366 -29.58 35.79 3.01
N ASP A 367 -29.49 34.48 2.85
CA ASP A 367 -29.16 33.52 3.91
C ASP A 367 -28.08 32.56 3.40
N MET A 368 -26.92 32.58 4.05
CA MET A 368 -25.75 31.81 3.66
C MET A 368 -25.14 31.05 4.83
N ASP A 369 -24.86 29.76 4.62
CA ASP A 369 -24.16 28.90 5.55
C ASP A 369 -22.73 28.60 5.06
N PHE A 370 -21.73 29.00 5.84
CA PHE A 370 -20.30 28.81 5.55
C PHE A 370 -19.75 27.63 6.35
N GLY A 371 -19.14 26.64 5.68
CA GLY A 371 -18.57 25.44 6.30
C GLY A 371 -19.03 24.13 5.65
N PRO A 372 -18.85 22.98 6.33
CA PRO A 372 -18.25 22.84 7.65
C PRO A 372 -16.73 23.10 7.67
N VAL A 373 -16.22 23.60 8.79
CA VAL A 373 -14.77 23.79 9.06
C VAL A 373 -14.36 22.90 10.24
N ASP A 374 -13.31 22.10 10.07
CA ASP A 374 -12.73 21.31 11.17
C ASP A 374 -11.77 22.17 11.99
N ALA A 375 -12.23 22.56 13.17
CA ALA A 375 -11.48 23.32 14.17
C ALA A 375 -11.18 22.48 15.43
N SER A 376 -11.34 21.15 15.38
CA SER A 376 -11.19 20.27 16.53
C SER A 376 -9.81 20.29 17.19
N ALA A 377 -8.78 20.71 16.44
CA ALA A 377 -7.39 20.83 16.92
C ALA A 377 -7.11 22.10 17.74
N TYR A 378 -8.05 23.05 17.79
CA TYR A 378 -7.85 24.37 18.41
C TYR A 378 -8.64 24.49 19.72
N THR A 379 -8.31 25.50 20.53
CA THR A 379 -8.96 25.72 21.82
C THR A 379 -10.20 26.59 21.69
N THR A 380 -10.14 27.60 20.84
CA THR A 380 -11.27 28.44 20.45
C THR A 380 -11.14 28.82 18.98
N VAL A 381 -12.23 29.31 18.41
CA VAL A 381 -12.31 29.81 17.04
C VAL A 381 -12.68 31.29 17.05
N THR A 382 -12.17 32.02 16.05
CA THR A 382 -12.56 33.40 15.77
C THR A 382 -13.10 33.48 14.34
N LEU A 383 -14.27 34.09 14.19
CA LEU A 383 -14.82 34.51 12.91
C LEU A 383 -14.47 35.99 12.68
N ASN A 384 -13.94 36.30 11.50
CA ASN A 384 -13.79 37.66 11.00
C ASN A 384 -14.53 37.82 9.68
N LEU A 385 -15.18 38.96 9.46
CA LEU A 385 -15.69 39.32 8.14
C LEU A 385 -15.56 40.83 7.89
N ARG A 386 -15.57 41.19 6.61
CA ARG A 386 -15.64 42.59 6.18
C ARG A 386 -17.06 42.94 5.79
N LEU A 387 -17.53 44.09 6.27
CA LEU A 387 -18.89 44.58 6.04
C LEU A 387 -18.86 46.00 5.45
N ALA A 388 -19.81 46.31 4.57
CA ALA A 388 -20.01 47.65 4.04
C ALA A 388 -21.48 47.91 3.72
N ALA A 389 -21.84 49.19 3.68
CA ALA A 389 -23.19 49.70 3.50
C ALA A 389 -23.23 50.81 2.45
N PHE A 390 -24.01 50.63 1.39
CA PHE A 390 -24.06 51.60 0.29
C PHE A 390 -25.47 52.08 0.00
N SER A 391 -25.56 53.33 -0.41
CA SER A 391 -26.68 53.82 -1.20
C SER A 391 -26.55 53.36 -2.64
N MET A 392 -27.64 52.84 -3.19
CA MET A 392 -27.81 52.43 -4.57
C MET A 392 -28.83 53.33 -5.26
N ASN A 393 -28.67 53.59 -6.56
CA ASN A 393 -29.59 54.37 -7.42
C ASN A 393 -29.81 55.87 -7.06
N THR A 394 -29.67 56.26 -5.79
CA THR A 394 -29.74 57.64 -5.29
C THR A 394 -28.52 57.93 -4.40
N ALA A 395 -28.33 59.17 -3.97
CA ALA A 395 -27.27 59.53 -3.01
C ALA A 395 -27.82 59.80 -1.59
N GLY A 396 -29.15 59.71 -1.41
CA GLY A 396 -29.84 60.15 -0.19
C GLY A 396 -30.24 59.03 0.76
N ASN A 397 -30.48 57.83 0.22
CA ASN A 397 -31.01 56.69 0.98
C ASN A 397 -29.86 55.79 1.40
N GLY A 398 -29.83 55.36 2.65
CA GLY A 398 -28.88 54.38 3.14
C GLY A 398 -29.59 53.49 4.14
N LEU A 399 -28.86 52.62 4.80
CA LEU A 399 -29.48 51.62 5.64
C LEU A 399 -30.28 52.26 6.78
N ASP A 400 -31.46 51.72 7.04
CA ASP A 400 -32.34 52.13 8.12
C ASP A 400 -32.66 50.97 9.08
N GLY A 401 -33.55 51.21 10.05
CA GLY A 401 -33.78 50.26 11.13
C GLY A 401 -34.47 48.96 10.71
N ALA A 402 -34.91 48.84 9.45
CA ALA A 402 -35.44 47.60 8.89
C ALA A 402 -34.36 46.70 8.29
N ASP A 403 -33.18 47.24 7.98
CA ASP A 403 -32.08 46.48 7.39
C ASP A 403 -31.17 45.89 8.46
N PHE A 404 -30.72 44.65 8.27
CA PHE A 404 -29.85 44.01 9.25
C PHE A 404 -28.88 42.98 8.64
N VAL A 405 -27.83 42.68 9.40
CA VAL A 405 -26.96 41.53 9.19
C VAL A 405 -26.88 40.74 10.48
N ASP A 406 -27.23 39.46 10.40
CA ASP A 406 -27.25 38.55 11.54
C ASP A 406 -26.14 37.51 11.39
N ILE A 407 -25.52 37.14 12.51
CA ILE A 407 -24.50 36.10 12.59
C ILE A 407 -24.97 34.99 13.53
N TYR A 408 -24.97 33.78 12.99
CA TYR A 408 -25.33 32.55 13.67
C TYR A 408 -24.15 31.58 13.69
N ILE A 409 -24.02 30.82 14.77
CA ILE A 409 -22.98 29.81 14.92
C ILE A 409 -23.59 28.43 15.17
N SER A 410 -23.15 27.45 14.40
CA SER A 410 -23.49 26.04 14.57
C SER A 410 -22.22 25.22 14.80
N THR A 411 -22.21 24.42 15.87
CA THR A 411 -21.11 23.49 16.17
C THR A 411 -21.45 22.04 15.81
N ASP A 412 -22.59 21.79 15.16
CA ASP A 412 -23.10 20.45 14.86
C ASP A 412 -23.33 20.20 13.36
N GLY A 413 -22.70 20.98 12.48
CA GLY A 413 -22.83 20.82 11.03
C GLY A 413 -24.08 21.45 10.44
N GLY A 414 -24.63 22.47 11.09
CA GLY A 414 -25.79 23.24 10.62
C GLY A 414 -27.15 22.65 11.02
N PHE A 415 -27.23 21.73 11.99
CA PHE A 415 -28.52 21.25 12.48
C PHE A 415 -29.15 22.22 13.48
N THR A 416 -28.34 22.82 14.34
CA THR A 416 -28.76 23.85 15.27
C THR A 416 -27.84 25.05 15.17
N PHE A 417 -28.44 26.24 15.22
CA PHE A 417 -27.74 27.52 15.19
C PHE A 417 -28.06 28.29 16.47
N SER A 418 -27.05 28.97 16.99
CA SER A 418 -27.18 29.95 18.07
C SER A 418 -27.03 31.34 17.48
N TYR A 419 -27.96 32.25 17.79
CA TYR A 419 -27.96 33.62 17.30
C TYR A 419 -27.10 34.55 18.17
N GLU A 420 -26.00 35.08 17.62
CA GLU A 420 -24.96 35.75 18.42
C GLU A 420 -24.88 37.27 18.22
N MET A 421 -25.11 37.79 17.01
CA MET A 421 -24.91 39.20 16.69
C MET A 421 -25.90 39.70 15.66
N GLU A 422 -26.48 40.88 15.91
CA GLU A 422 -27.30 41.63 14.95
C GLU A 422 -26.65 43.00 14.69
N ILE A 423 -26.38 43.32 13.43
CA ILE A 423 -25.94 44.66 13.00
C ILE A 423 -27.07 45.31 12.20
N THR A 424 -27.76 46.26 12.81
CA THR A 424 -28.90 46.94 12.19
C THR A 424 -28.47 48.23 11.47
N GLY A 425 -29.12 48.56 10.36
CA GLY A 425 -29.05 49.86 9.73
C GLY A 425 -29.53 50.99 10.65
N ASN A 426 -29.16 52.23 10.33
CA ASN A 426 -29.50 53.38 11.17
C ASN A 426 -29.51 54.70 10.40
N SER A 427 -30.70 55.29 10.25
CA SER A 427 -30.86 56.68 9.80
C SER A 427 -30.11 57.01 8.49
N ASN A 428 -30.28 56.17 7.47
CA ASN A 428 -29.57 56.27 6.19
C ASN A 428 -28.05 56.08 6.31
N ALA A 429 -27.62 55.12 7.13
CA ALA A 429 -26.21 54.82 7.33
C ALA A 429 -25.57 54.30 6.04
N ARG A 430 -24.32 54.72 5.82
CA ARG A 430 -23.55 54.38 4.63
C ARG A 430 -22.06 54.51 4.91
N TYR A 431 -21.29 53.52 4.51
CA TYR A 431 -19.85 53.43 4.71
C TYR A 431 -19.28 52.32 3.82
N ASP A 432 -18.06 52.52 3.34
CA ASP A 432 -17.38 51.55 2.48
C ASP A 432 -16.30 50.80 3.27
N PHE A 433 -15.58 49.90 2.57
CA PHE A 433 -14.50 49.10 3.15
C PHE A 433 -13.27 49.91 3.61
N THR A 434 -13.24 51.23 3.40
CA THR A 434 -12.18 52.11 3.92
C THR A 434 -12.51 52.69 5.31
N ALA A 435 -13.73 52.45 5.82
CA ALA A 435 -14.09 52.78 7.19
C ALA A 435 -13.18 52.05 8.20
N THR A 436 -13.23 52.50 9.45
CA THR A 436 -12.34 51.99 10.51
C THR A 436 -13.08 51.42 11.71
N GLY A 437 -14.42 51.39 11.65
CA GLY A 437 -15.23 50.84 12.72
C GLY A 437 -15.03 49.34 12.82
N THR A 438 -14.89 48.88 14.06
CA THR A 438 -14.82 47.47 14.42
C THR A 438 -15.92 47.15 15.40
N GLN A 439 -16.61 46.05 15.17
CA GLN A 439 -17.52 45.43 16.12
C GLN A 439 -16.94 44.07 16.50
N SER A 440 -16.63 43.89 17.78
CA SER A 440 -16.10 42.63 18.32
C SER A 440 -16.99 42.18 19.47
N LEU A 441 -17.40 40.91 19.43
CA LEU A 441 -18.15 40.24 20.48
C LEU A 441 -17.46 38.92 20.85
N ALA A 442 -17.78 38.42 22.04
CA ALA A 442 -17.47 37.06 22.43
C ALA A 442 -18.72 36.20 22.23
N TYR A 443 -18.54 35.02 21.65
CA TYR A 443 -19.58 34.00 21.60
C TYR A 443 -20.04 33.66 23.02
N ASP A 444 -21.35 33.62 23.25
CA ASP A 444 -21.94 33.23 24.53
C ASP A 444 -22.94 32.07 24.41
N GLY A 445 -23.41 31.77 23.20
CA GLY A 445 -24.26 30.61 22.92
C GLY A 445 -25.63 30.70 23.57
N ASP A 446 -26.12 31.91 23.88
CA ASP A 446 -27.38 32.11 24.61
C ASP A 446 -28.62 32.22 23.70
N ASP A 447 -28.41 32.18 22.37
CA ASP A 447 -29.42 32.33 21.32
C ASP A 447 -30.20 33.65 21.41
N ASN A 448 -29.55 34.71 21.90
CA ASN A 448 -30.11 36.03 22.02
C ASN A 448 -29.07 37.10 21.62
N PRO A 449 -29.22 37.70 20.42
CA PRO A 449 -28.17 38.52 19.84
C PRO A 449 -27.93 39.81 20.63
N ILE A 450 -26.70 40.28 20.60
CA ILE A 450 -26.41 41.67 20.89
C ILE A 450 -26.66 42.48 19.61
N SER A 451 -27.62 43.41 19.67
CA SER A 451 -27.99 44.28 18.56
C SER A 451 -27.22 45.60 18.58
N ILE A 452 -26.55 45.92 17.46
CA ILE A 452 -25.72 47.12 17.28
C ILE A 452 -26.18 47.89 16.04
N ALA A 453 -26.64 49.13 16.26
CA ALA A 453 -26.95 50.05 15.18
C ALA A 453 -25.67 50.59 14.51
N THR A 454 -25.58 50.48 13.19
CA THR A 454 -24.36 50.85 12.46
C THR A 454 -24.14 52.38 12.39
N PRO A 455 -22.92 52.88 12.61
CA PRO A 455 -22.57 54.27 12.35
C PRO A 455 -22.51 54.61 10.86
N THR A 456 -22.37 55.90 10.53
CA THR A 456 -22.22 56.36 9.15
C THR A 456 -20.82 56.94 8.90
N GLY A 457 -20.35 56.89 7.65
CA GLY A 457 -19.06 57.44 7.23
C GLY A 457 -17.86 56.66 7.75
N SER A 458 -16.79 57.36 8.16
CA SER A 458 -15.50 56.76 8.53
C SER A 458 -15.54 55.82 9.73
N ASN A 459 -16.59 55.90 10.55
CA ASN A 459 -16.79 55.08 11.74
C ASN A 459 -17.70 53.87 11.48
N GLY A 460 -18.15 53.67 10.23
CA GLY A 460 -18.96 52.51 9.86
C GLY A 460 -18.24 51.20 10.19
N ILE A 461 -19.02 50.19 10.57
CA ILE A 461 -18.50 48.89 11.04
C ILE A 461 -18.05 48.09 9.83
N THR A 462 -16.75 48.15 9.51
CA THR A 462 -16.21 47.35 8.40
C THR A 462 -15.45 46.11 8.84
N PHE A 463 -15.08 46.03 10.12
CA PHE A 463 -14.50 44.83 10.72
C PHE A 463 -15.50 44.26 11.70
N VAL A 464 -15.93 43.03 11.47
CA VAL A 464 -16.81 42.30 12.39
C VAL A 464 -16.07 41.07 12.86
N GLU A 465 -15.98 40.91 14.18
CA GLU A 465 -15.28 39.81 14.84
C GLU A 465 -16.20 39.14 15.86
N LEU A 466 -16.27 37.81 15.82
CA LEU A 466 -16.85 37.00 16.87
C LEU A 466 -15.78 36.03 17.38
N SER A 467 -15.36 36.22 18.62
CA SER A 467 -14.25 35.48 19.25
C SER A 467 -14.76 34.45 20.26
N GLY A 468 -13.94 33.45 20.58
CA GLY A 468 -14.26 32.48 21.63
C GLY A 468 -15.28 31.42 21.22
N ILE A 469 -15.52 31.25 19.92
CA ILE A 469 -16.38 30.19 19.39
C ILE A 469 -15.82 28.82 19.81
N PRO A 470 -16.63 27.88 20.32
CA PRO A 470 -16.18 26.56 20.72
C PRO A 470 -15.56 25.79 19.54
N ASN A 471 -14.58 24.92 19.82
CA ASN A 471 -14.03 24.04 18.82
C ASN A 471 -15.06 22.98 18.37
N SER A 472 -15.11 22.70 17.08
CA SER A 472 -15.93 21.64 16.50
C SER A 472 -15.25 21.08 15.25
N ALA A 473 -15.49 19.81 14.95
CA ALA A 473 -15.11 19.22 13.67
C ALA A 473 -16.06 19.65 12.52
N ASP A 474 -17.25 20.14 12.87
CA ASP A 474 -18.35 20.45 11.96
C ASP A 474 -18.85 21.90 12.18
N LEU A 475 -17.93 22.87 12.31
CA LEU A 475 -18.30 24.26 12.53
C LEU A 475 -18.93 24.86 11.28
N VAL A 476 -20.12 25.43 11.42
CA VAL A 476 -20.84 26.18 10.36
C VAL A 476 -21.20 27.57 10.87
N ILE A 477 -20.99 28.59 10.02
CA ILE A 477 -21.33 29.99 10.30
C ILE A 477 -22.50 30.37 9.40
N GLY A 478 -23.63 30.79 9.97
CA GLY A 478 -24.75 31.36 9.23
C GLY A 478 -24.63 32.87 9.19
N ILE A 479 -24.73 33.48 8.01
CA ILE A 479 -24.82 34.93 7.84
C ILE A 479 -26.08 35.26 7.05
N VAL A 480 -26.96 36.04 7.68
CA VAL A 480 -28.18 36.55 7.04
C VAL A 480 -28.02 38.04 6.80
N MET A 481 -28.40 38.52 5.62
CA MET A 481 -28.49 39.94 5.31
C MET A 481 -29.89 40.25 4.78
N ASP A 482 -30.62 41.13 5.45
CA ASP A 482 -31.91 41.63 4.97
C ASP A 482 -31.80 43.10 4.60
N ASN A 483 -32.35 43.43 3.44
CA ASN A 483 -32.46 44.80 2.98
C ASN A 483 -33.81 45.03 2.29
N ASP A 484 -34.54 46.08 2.66
CA ASP A 484 -35.94 46.24 2.23
C ASP A 484 -36.14 47.23 1.06
N SER A 485 -35.06 47.76 0.50
CA SER A 485 -35.08 48.89 -0.43
C SER A 485 -34.11 48.73 -1.59
N ASN A 486 -34.58 48.97 -2.81
CA ASN A 486 -33.70 48.97 -3.99
C ASN A 486 -32.62 50.06 -3.95
N ASN A 487 -32.71 51.02 -3.02
CA ASN A 487 -31.72 52.09 -2.88
C ASN A 487 -30.66 51.83 -1.82
N GLU A 488 -30.66 50.65 -1.22
CA GLU A 488 -29.72 50.26 -0.19
C GLU A 488 -29.01 48.97 -0.55
N LEU A 489 -27.89 48.72 0.10
CA LEU A 489 -27.07 47.55 -0.16
C LEU A 489 -26.25 47.24 1.08
N TRP A 490 -26.48 46.04 1.62
CA TRP A 490 -25.51 45.35 2.46
C TRP A 490 -24.52 44.60 1.59
N VAL A 491 -23.24 44.64 1.94
CA VAL A 491 -22.20 43.82 1.32
C VAL A 491 -21.29 43.23 2.36
N ILE A 492 -21.04 41.93 2.24
CA ILE A 492 -19.93 41.26 2.92
C ILE A 492 -18.81 40.87 1.96
N ASP A 493 -17.60 40.80 2.50
CA ASP A 493 -16.39 40.37 1.82
C ASP A 493 -15.44 39.71 2.84
N ASN A 494 -14.47 38.91 2.38
CA ASN A 494 -13.45 38.25 3.20
C ASN A 494 -13.97 37.66 4.53
N VAL A 495 -14.79 36.61 4.44
CA VAL A 495 -15.22 35.83 5.61
C VAL A 495 -14.12 34.83 5.96
N GLU A 496 -13.52 34.98 7.13
CA GLU A 496 -12.34 34.25 7.56
C GLU A 496 -12.59 33.55 8.91
N VAL A 497 -12.14 32.30 9.02
CA VAL A 497 -12.23 31.51 10.24
C VAL A 497 -10.83 31.17 10.73
N TYR A 498 -10.53 31.47 11.99
CA TYR A 498 -9.23 31.24 12.60
C TYR A 498 -9.31 30.32 13.82
N GLY A 499 -8.38 29.38 13.94
CA GLY A 499 -8.19 28.55 15.12
C GLY A 499 -7.15 29.16 16.06
N ASN A 500 -7.46 29.22 17.36
CA ASN A 500 -6.61 29.81 18.40
C ASN A 500 -6.12 28.79 19.43
#